data_AF-A0A7Z0DHP8-F1
#
_entry.id   AF-A0A7Z0DHP8-F1
#
_cell.length_a   1.000
_cell.length_b   1.000
_cell.length_c   1.000
_cell.angle_alpha   90.00
_cell.angle_beta   90.00
_cell.angle_gamma   90.00
#
_symmetry.space_group_name_H-M   'P 1'
#
loop_
_entity.id
_entity.type
_entity.pdbx_description
1 polymer ?
#
loop_
_entity_poly.entity_id
_entity_poly.type
_entity_poly.pdbx_seq_one_letter_code
_entity_poly.pdbx_strand_id
1 'polypeptide(L)'
;MKAVLAPITAVDLPAVSTFLHEQLNPRVRALEWSQALRVPWDVPQPNHGFFLTADDRVVGAYLAYYSERDVGGERLRICNLGAWCVLDSHRHQGLRLLTTLLKQPGYEFTDFSPSGNVVALNRKLKFTDLDTTTSLVPAMALPGRGVRVSSRPDVLDSVLQGEERDLYADHRAAVAARHIVLSTGSEHCYVVARKDTRKGVRAFASVLYASNPELLRRYAPRLASHLLRQHGAAATLVEHRVAGGAPAGSRRLSRPRPKMLRSDALDPARVDYLYSELTCLEW
;
A
#
# COMPACT_ATOMS: atom_id res chain seq x y z
N MET A 1 20.27 -28.16 1.33
CA MET A 1 19.17 -29.09 1.69
C MET A 1 17.90 -28.66 0.97
N LYS A 2 16.94 -29.57 0.73
CA LYS A 2 15.73 -29.26 -0.03
C LYS A 2 14.74 -28.52 0.87
N ALA A 3 14.35 -27.30 0.51
CA ALA A 3 13.37 -26.57 1.30
C ALA A 3 11.95 -27.01 0.88
N VAL A 4 11.09 -27.18 1.88
CA VAL A 4 9.67 -27.51 1.71
C VAL A 4 8.91 -26.20 1.51
N LEU A 5 7.99 -26.18 0.56
CA LEU A 5 7.13 -25.02 0.29
C LEU A 5 5.74 -25.30 0.85
N ALA A 6 5.17 -24.34 1.56
CA ALA A 6 3.81 -24.44 2.11
C ALA A 6 3.08 -23.07 2.07
N PRO A 7 1.74 -23.05 2.02
CA PRO A 7 0.96 -21.83 2.21
C PRO A 7 1.12 -21.32 3.64
N ILE A 8 1.17 -20.00 3.82
CA ILE A 8 1.19 -19.37 5.14
C ILE A 8 -0.24 -19.35 5.68
N THR A 9 -0.48 -20.03 6.80
CA THR A 9 -1.76 -20.01 7.52
C THR A 9 -1.64 -19.18 8.81
N ALA A 10 -2.75 -19.02 9.54
CA ALA A 10 -2.77 -18.31 10.81
C ALA A 10 -1.79 -18.88 11.85
N VAL A 11 -1.52 -20.19 11.82
CA VAL A 11 -0.58 -20.84 12.75
C VAL A 11 0.88 -20.56 12.42
N ASP A 12 1.18 -20.25 11.15
CA ASP A 12 2.54 -19.97 10.67
C ASP A 12 2.97 -18.51 10.87
N LEU A 13 2.00 -17.61 11.09
CA LEU A 13 2.23 -16.17 11.20
C LEU A 13 3.36 -15.80 12.18
N PRO A 14 3.45 -16.36 13.41
CA PRO A 14 4.53 -16.02 14.32
C PRO A 14 5.92 -16.35 13.76
N ALA A 15 6.11 -17.55 13.19
CA ALA A 15 7.40 -17.99 12.67
C ALA A 15 7.83 -17.18 11.44
N VAL A 16 6.89 -16.94 10.50
CA VAL A 16 7.15 -16.11 9.32
C VAL A 16 7.44 -14.66 9.70
N SER A 17 6.72 -14.12 10.68
CA SER A 17 6.91 -12.75 11.14
C SER A 17 8.25 -12.52 11.81
N THR A 18 8.70 -13.48 12.64
CA THR A 18 10.05 -13.46 13.23
C THR A 18 11.11 -13.49 12.13
N PHE A 19 10.96 -14.38 11.14
CA PHE A 19 11.87 -14.44 10.00
C PHE A 19 11.97 -13.10 9.24
N LEU A 20 10.83 -12.46 8.94
CA LEU A 20 10.82 -11.17 8.23
C LEU A 20 11.40 -10.03 9.05
N HIS A 21 11.18 -10.02 10.36
CA HIS A 21 11.83 -9.09 11.27
C HIS A 21 13.36 -9.24 11.21
N GLU A 22 13.87 -10.46 11.36
CA GLU A 22 15.31 -10.74 11.43
C GLU A 22 16.02 -10.56 10.08
N GLN A 23 15.41 -11.01 8.99
CA GLN A 23 16.08 -11.20 7.70
C GLN A 23 15.72 -10.14 6.65
N LEU A 24 14.60 -9.42 6.82
CA LEU A 24 14.15 -8.43 5.85
C LEU A 24 14.18 -7.01 6.39
N ASN A 25 13.55 -6.75 7.54
CA ASN A 25 13.57 -5.43 8.14
C ASN A 25 13.46 -5.45 9.67
N PRO A 26 14.57 -5.30 10.40
CA PRO A 26 14.58 -5.34 11.86
C PRO A 26 13.92 -4.11 12.50
N ARG A 27 13.52 -3.09 11.73
CA ARG A 27 12.76 -1.94 12.25
C ARG A 27 11.27 -2.25 12.41
N VAL A 28 10.75 -3.26 11.72
CA VAL A 28 9.36 -3.71 11.83
C VAL A 28 9.35 -4.93 12.74
N ARG A 29 8.67 -4.84 13.88
CA ARG A 29 8.61 -5.90 14.88
C ARG A 29 7.82 -7.10 14.34
N ALA A 30 8.13 -8.31 14.81
CA ALA A 30 7.40 -9.51 14.42
C ALA A 30 5.87 -9.39 14.65
N LEU A 31 5.44 -8.74 15.75
CA LEU A 31 4.01 -8.51 15.97
C LEU A 31 3.37 -7.63 14.88
N GLU A 32 4.09 -6.62 14.39
CA GLU A 32 3.60 -5.72 13.34
C GLU A 32 3.46 -6.45 12.00
N TRP A 33 4.40 -7.35 11.69
CA TRP A 33 4.28 -8.30 10.58
C TRP A 33 3.03 -9.18 10.68
N SER A 34 2.81 -9.77 11.85
CA SER A 34 1.63 -10.62 12.09
C SER A 34 0.32 -9.85 11.98
N GLN A 35 0.28 -8.62 12.50
CA GLN A 35 -0.91 -7.76 12.42
C GLN A 35 -1.20 -7.35 10.98
N ALA A 36 -0.17 -7.02 10.20
CA ALA A 36 -0.35 -6.63 8.80
C ALA A 36 -0.97 -7.73 7.94
N LEU A 37 -0.58 -8.98 8.17
CA LEU A 37 -1.14 -10.14 7.46
C LEU A 37 -2.58 -10.46 7.86
N ARG A 38 -3.03 -9.96 9.02
CA ARG A 38 -4.43 -10.03 9.47
C ARG A 38 -5.14 -8.77 8.99
N VAL A 39 -5.41 -8.72 7.70
CA VAL A 39 -6.06 -7.57 7.07
C VAL A 39 -7.40 -7.26 7.75
N PRO A 40 -7.74 -5.96 7.93
CA PRO A 40 -8.94 -5.56 8.69
C PRO A 40 -10.25 -5.61 7.90
N TRP A 41 -10.19 -5.76 6.58
CA TRP A 41 -11.36 -5.85 5.71
C TRP A 41 -11.85 -7.29 5.57
N ASP A 42 -13.15 -7.45 5.36
CA ASP A 42 -13.78 -8.76 5.23
C ASP A 42 -13.52 -9.33 3.83
N VAL A 43 -12.68 -10.35 3.75
CA VAL A 43 -12.35 -11.03 2.49
C VAL A 43 -11.93 -12.49 2.74
N PRO A 44 -12.35 -13.42 1.88
CA PRO A 44 -11.80 -14.76 1.86
C PRO A 44 -10.30 -14.72 1.52
N GLN A 45 -9.46 -15.16 2.46
CA GLN A 45 -8.01 -15.31 2.25
C GLN A 45 -7.66 -16.80 2.12
N PRO A 46 -7.21 -17.27 0.96
CA PRO A 46 -6.80 -18.68 0.80
C PRO A 46 -5.52 -19.01 1.59
N ASN A 47 -4.72 -18.00 1.92
CA ASN A 47 -3.48 -18.03 2.70
C ASN A 47 -3.04 -16.59 2.98
N HIS A 48 -1.88 -16.39 3.60
CA HIS A 48 -1.21 -15.08 3.77
C HIS A 48 0.07 -14.97 2.92
N GLY A 49 0.14 -15.75 1.85
CA GLY A 49 1.33 -15.96 1.02
C GLY A 49 1.88 -17.38 1.13
N PHE A 50 3.15 -17.55 0.75
CA PHE A 50 3.84 -18.83 0.81
C PHE A 50 5.19 -18.68 1.50
N PHE A 51 5.67 -19.75 2.12
CA PHE A 51 6.95 -19.79 2.79
C PHE A 51 7.73 -21.06 2.47
N LEU A 52 9.03 -21.02 2.75
CA LEU A 52 9.98 -22.11 2.62
C LEU A 52 10.49 -22.50 4.00
N THR A 53 10.51 -23.79 4.30
CA THR A 53 11.14 -24.33 5.51
C THR A 53 12.29 -25.28 5.18
N ALA A 54 13.34 -25.23 6.00
CA ALA A 54 14.41 -26.22 6.04
C ALA A 54 14.82 -26.41 7.50
N ASP A 55 14.97 -27.66 7.93
CA ASP A 55 15.32 -28.01 9.32
C ASP A 55 14.43 -27.32 10.36
N ASP A 56 13.11 -27.37 10.11
CA ASP A 56 12.06 -26.75 10.93
C ASP A 56 12.17 -25.23 11.13
N ARG A 57 12.93 -24.55 10.26
CA ARG A 57 13.07 -23.09 10.26
C ARG A 57 12.58 -22.47 8.97
N VAL A 58 11.97 -21.29 9.07
CA VAL A 58 11.63 -20.48 7.90
C VAL A 58 12.91 -19.98 7.26
N VAL A 59 13.09 -20.27 5.97
CA VAL A 59 14.26 -19.84 5.16
C VAL A 59 13.87 -18.93 4.00
N GLY A 60 12.58 -18.68 3.81
CA GLY A 60 12.06 -17.71 2.86
C GLY A 60 10.55 -17.54 2.99
N ALA A 61 10.04 -16.37 2.63
CA ALA A 61 8.64 -16.03 2.64
C ALA A 61 8.31 -15.02 1.53
N TYR A 62 7.12 -15.12 0.97
CA TYR A 62 6.53 -14.14 0.07
C TYR A 62 5.07 -13.91 0.49
N LEU A 63 4.80 -12.72 1.02
CA LEU A 63 3.49 -12.35 1.53
C LEU A 63 2.50 -11.98 0.42
N ALA A 64 1.22 -12.20 0.69
CA ALA A 64 0.11 -11.82 -0.16
C ALA A 64 -1.03 -11.20 0.64
N TYR A 65 -1.61 -10.14 0.09
CA TYR A 65 -2.77 -9.43 0.63
C TYR A 65 -3.90 -9.55 -0.39
N TYR A 66 -5.04 -10.08 0.05
CA TYR A 66 -6.17 -10.36 -0.83
C TYR A 66 -7.26 -9.33 -0.66
N SER A 67 -7.99 -9.04 -1.74
CA SER A 67 -9.13 -8.13 -1.72
C SER A 67 -10.12 -8.44 -2.83
N GLU A 68 -11.32 -7.92 -2.71
CA GLU A 68 -12.31 -7.89 -3.78
C GLU A 68 -12.65 -6.44 -4.10
N ARG A 69 -12.81 -6.12 -5.39
CA ARG A 69 -13.17 -4.78 -5.85
C ARG A 69 -14.23 -4.86 -6.93
N ASP A 70 -15.22 -3.99 -6.84
CA ASP A 70 -16.21 -3.80 -7.90
C ASP A 70 -15.63 -2.86 -8.97
N VAL A 71 -15.45 -3.38 -10.18
CA VAL A 71 -14.89 -2.63 -11.32
C VAL A 71 -15.80 -2.85 -12.51
N GLY A 72 -16.48 -1.79 -12.95
CA GLY A 72 -17.39 -1.89 -14.10
C GLY A 72 -18.61 -2.80 -13.87
N GLY A 73 -19.01 -3.01 -12.61
CA GLY A 73 -20.12 -3.91 -12.24
C GLY A 73 -19.71 -5.38 -12.07
N GLU A 74 -18.44 -5.72 -12.31
CA GLU A 74 -17.87 -7.04 -12.03
C GLU A 74 -17.01 -7.02 -10.77
N ARG A 75 -17.11 -8.08 -9.96
CA ARG A 75 -16.28 -8.28 -8.78
C ARG A 75 -14.94 -8.91 -9.19
N LEU A 76 -13.87 -8.13 -9.13
CA LEU A 76 -12.50 -8.59 -9.36
C LEU A 76 -11.83 -8.97 -8.05
N ARG A 77 -11.18 -10.14 -8.03
CA ARG A 77 -10.31 -10.54 -6.92
C ARG A 77 -8.88 -10.10 -7.20
N ILE A 78 -8.28 -9.40 -6.25
CA ILE A 78 -6.92 -8.86 -6.38
C ILE A 78 -6.03 -9.51 -5.32
N CYS A 79 -4.83 -9.87 -5.72
CA CYS A 79 -3.73 -10.28 -4.85
C CYS A 79 -2.61 -9.23 -4.95
N ASN A 80 -2.47 -8.40 -3.93
CA ASN A 80 -1.32 -7.54 -3.76
C ASN A 80 -0.13 -8.35 -3.23
N LEU A 81 0.91 -8.45 -4.06
CA LEU A 81 2.18 -9.06 -3.70
C LEU A 81 2.91 -8.15 -2.72
N GLY A 82 3.34 -8.70 -1.59
CA GLY A 82 4.00 -7.94 -0.56
C GLY A 82 5.46 -8.30 -0.34
N ALA A 83 5.91 -8.20 0.92
CA ALA A 83 7.26 -8.53 1.33
C ALA A 83 7.74 -9.90 0.80
N TRP A 84 8.90 -9.91 0.16
CA TRP A 84 9.57 -11.11 -0.35
C TRP A 84 11.01 -11.20 0.15
N CYS A 85 11.32 -12.23 0.93
CA CYS A 85 12.64 -12.48 1.49
C CYS A 85 12.98 -13.97 1.39
N VAL A 86 14.21 -14.30 1.01
CA VAL A 86 14.74 -15.68 1.01
C VAL A 86 16.20 -15.59 1.41
N LEU A 87 16.64 -16.48 2.31
CA LEU A 87 18.04 -16.57 2.71
C LEU A 87 18.93 -16.85 1.49
N ASP A 88 20.13 -16.31 1.48
CA ASP A 88 21.04 -16.44 0.32
C ASP A 88 21.36 -17.91 0.00
N SER A 89 21.50 -18.76 1.02
CA SER A 89 21.69 -20.22 0.87
C SER A 89 20.52 -20.92 0.15
N HIS A 90 19.34 -20.30 0.11
CA HIS A 90 18.11 -20.83 -0.48
C HIS A 90 17.56 -19.95 -1.62
N ARG A 91 18.29 -18.92 -2.04
CA ARG A 91 17.84 -17.93 -3.05
C ARG A 91 17.39 -18.55 -4.37
N HIS A 92 18.03 -19.65 -4.79
CA HIS A 92 17.65 -20.42 -5.98
C HIS A 92 16.21 -20.98 -5.92
N GLN A 93 15.63 -21.10 -4.73
CA GLN A 93 14.26 -21.57 -4.52
C GLN A 93 13.23 -20.44 -4.48
N GLY A 94 13.65 -19.16 -4.47
CA GLY A 94 12.74 -18.02 -4.37
C GLY A 94 11.72 -17.95 -5.50
N LEU A 95 12.10 -18.34 -6.73
CA LEU A 95 11.16 -18.39 -7.86
C LEU A 95 9.99 -19.37 -7.63
N ARG A 96 10.15 -20.39 -6.78
CA ARG A 96 9.06 -21.30 -6.42
C ARG A 96 7.96 -20.57 -5.64
N LEU A 97 8.31 -19.63 -4.77
CA LEU A 97 7.34 -18.81 -4.03
C LEU A 97 6.52 -17.94 -4.99
N LEU A 98 7.22 -17.16 -5.82
CA LEU A 98 6.58 -16.27 -6.80
C LEU A 98 5.69 -17.05 -7.78
N THR A 99 6.20 -18.13 -8.38
CA THR A 99 5.41 -18.91 -9.35
C THR A 99 4.23 -19.62 -8.70
N THR A 100 4.30 -20.00 -7.42
CA THR A 100 3.16 -20.59 -6.71
C THR A 100 2.08 -19.54 -6.47
N LEU A 101 2.44 -18.34 -6.01
CA LEU A 101 1.50 -17.22 -5.86
C LEU A 101 0.78 -16.89 -7.17
N LEU A 102 1.55 -16.72 -8.25
CA LEU A 102 1.04 -16.32 -9.57
C LEU A 102 0.24 -17.40 -10.30
N LYS A 103 0.28 -18.66 -9.83
CA LYS A 103 -0.52 -19.76 -10.38
C LYS A 103 -1.89 -19.89 -9.73
N GLN A 104 -2.17 -19.15 -8.65
CA GLN A 104 -3.49 -19.13 -8.06
C GLN A 104 -4.49 -18.55 -9.07
N PRO A 105 -5.52 -19.32 -9.47
CA PRO A 105 -6.43 -18.90 -10.53
C PRO A 105 -7.39 -17.81 -10.05
N GLY A 106 -7.81 -16.94 -10.98
CA GLY A 106 -8.88 -15.98 -10.74
C GLY A 106 -8.49 -14.78 -9.88
N TYR A 107 -7.20 -14.45 -9.81
CA TYR A 107 -6.68 -13.23 -9.21
C TYR A 107 -5.97 -12.35 -10.24
N GLU A 108 -6.22 -11.05 -10.15
CA GLU A 108 -5.38 -10.00 -10.71
C GLU A 108 -4.26 -9.68 -9.72
N PHE A 109 -3.07 -9.30 -10.19
CA PHE A 109 -1.92 -9.09 -9.30
C PHE A 109 -1.41 -7.66 -9.32
N THR A 110 -1.12 -7.12 -8.15
CA THR A 110 -0.41 -5.83 -8.00
C THR A 110 0.88 -6.03 -7.24
N ASP A 111 1.90 -5.25 -7.57
CA ASP A 111 3.15 -5.17 -6.81
C ASP A 111 3.52 -3.70 -6.67
N PHE A 112 3.36 -3.16 -5.45
CA PHE A 112 3.48 -1.73 -5.18
C PHE A 112 4.82 -1.33 -4.55
N SER A 113 5.66 -2.30 -4.24
CA SER A 113 6.99 -2.05 -3.68
C SER A 113 8.09 -2.97 -4.26
N PRO A 114 8.10 -3.28 -5.58
CA PRO A 114 9.08 -4.20 -6.14
C PRO A 114 10.50 -3.66 -5.97
N SER A 115 11.40 -4.51 -5.45
CA SER A 115 12.83 -4.20 -5.45
C SER A 115 13.39 -4.15 -6.88
N GLY A 116 14.55 -3.51 -7.08
CA GLY A 116 15.10 -3.29 -8.43
C GLY A 116 15.23 -4.56 -9.28
N ASN A 117 15.64 -5.67 -8.67
CA ASN A 117 15.78 -6.96 -9.36
C ASN A 117 14.40 -7.59 -9.67
N VAL A 118 13.40 -7.32 -8.84
CA VAL A 118 12.02 -7.82 -8.98
C VAL A 118 11.32 -7.13 -10.15
N VAL A 119 11.57 -5.84 -10.40
CA VAL A 119 10.97 -5.12 -11.55
C VAL A 119 11.24 -5.81 -12.88
N ALA A 120 12.51 -6.18 -13.14
CA ALA A 120 12.88 -6.86 -14.38
C ALA A 120 12.25 -8.26 -14.50
N LEU A 121 12.10 -8.96 -13.38
CA LEU A 121 11.43 -10.26 -13.32
C LEU A 121 9.92 -10.12 -13.56
N ASN A 122 9.26 -9.16 -12.93
CA ASN A 122 7.83 -8.88 -13.08
C ASN A 122 7.48 -8.57 -14.55
N ARG A 123 8.30 -7.78 -15.26
CA ARG A 123 8.09 -7.52 -16.70
C ARG A 123 8.08 -8.81 -17.53
N LYS A 124 9.00 -9.74 -17.25
CA LYS A 124 9.02 -11.07 -17.91
C LYS A 124 7.78 -11.91 -17.58
N LEU A 125 7.15 -11.63 -16.45
CA LEU A 125 5.93 -12.29 -15.96
C LEU A 125 4.65 -11.52 -16.32
N LYS A 126 4.71 -10.66 -17.36
CA LYS A 126 3.59 -9.91 -17.91
C LYS A 126 3.01 -8.83 -16.99
N PHE A 127 3.75 -8.39 -15.98
CA PHE A 127 3.40 -7.16 -15.28
C PHE A 127 3.74 -5.95 -16.15
N THR A 128 2.84 -4.98 -16.19
CA THR A 128 3.02 -3.66 -16.79
C THR A 128 3.34 -2.63 -15.70
N ASP A 129 4.12 -1.62 -16.07
CA ASP A 129 4.43 -0.49 -15.18
C ASP A 129 3.22 0.44 -15.05
N LEU A 130 2.85 0.82 -13.83
CA LEU A 130 1.89 1.89 -13.58
C LEU A 130 2.56 3.26 -13.76
N ASP A 131 1.79 4.26 -14.21
CA ASP A 131 2.26 5.65 -14.14
C ASP A 131 2.35 6.07 -12.67
N THR A 132 3.58 6.20 -12.22
CA THR A 132 3.96 6.61 -10.86
C THR A 132 4.50 8.04 -10.83
N THR A 133 4.20 8.85 -11.85
CA THR A 133 4.59 10.26 -11.89
C THR A 133 4.14 10.93 -10.59
N THR A 134 5.12 11.35 -9.79
CA THR A 134 4.89 11.84 -8.42
C THR A 134 5.29 13.30 -8.30
N SER A 135 4.43 14.08 -7.65
CA SER A 135 4.72 15.43 -7.18
C SER A 135 5.01 15.42 -5.68
N LEU A 136 6.07 16.13 -5.27
CA LEU A 136 6.38 16.43 -3.89
C LEU A 136 5.76 17.79 -3.53
N VAL A 137 4.93 17.79 -2.49
CA VAL A 137 4.29 18.97 -1.92
C VAL A 137 4.94 19.26 -0.57
N PRO A 138 5.75 20.32 -0.44
CA PRO A 138 6.34 20.68 0.85
C PRO A 138 5.24 21.15 1.81
N ALA A 139 5.36 20.79 3.08
CA ALA A 139 4.52 21.36 4.12
C ALA A 139 4.92 22.83 4.32
N MET A 140 3.92 23.73 4.31
CA MET A 140 4.13 25.16 4.46
C MET A 140 3.27 25.70 5.61
N ALA A 141 3.75 26.71 6.33
CA ALA A 141 2.93 27.43 7.28
C ALA A 141 1.96 28.35 6.51
N LEU A 142 0.82 27.80 6.10
CA LEU A 142 -0.17 28.54 5.30
C LEU A 142 -1.24 29.16 6.21
N PRO A 143 -1.46 30.48 6.20
CA PRO A 143 -2.66 31.07 6.78
C PRO A 143 -3.87 30.65 5.93
N GLY A 144 -4.93 30.10 6.53
CA GLY A 144 -5.98 29.43 5.76
C GLY A 144 -7.40 29.78 6.12
N ARG A 145 -8.09 30.35 5.13
CA ARG A 145 -9.56 30.38 5.01
C ARG A 145 -9.96 29.45 3.86
N GLY A 146 -11.15 28.86 3.92
CA GLY A 146 -11.78 28.17 2.78
C GLY A 146 -11.52 26.66 2.63
N VAL A 147 -10.79 26.00 3.53
CA VAL A 147 -10.81 24.53 3.64
C VAL A 147 -10.54 24.09 5.08
N ARG A 148 -11.31 23.12 5.57
CA ARG A 148 -11.08 22.44 6.84
C ARG A 148 -10.38 21.12 6.57
N VAL A 149 -9.35 20.80 7.34
CA VAL A 149 -8.67 19.50 7.30
C VAL A 149 -8.87 18.81 8.65
N SER A 150 -9.37 17.58 8.66
CA SER A 150 -9.60 16.82 9.89
C SER A 150 -9.19 15.36 9.74
N SER A 151 -8.66 14.79 10.82
CA SER A 151 -8.44 13.35 11.00
C SER A 151 -9.21 12.79 12.20
N ARG A 152 -10.13 13.59 12.78
CA ARG A 152 -10.89 13.16 13.95
C ARG A 152 -11.98 12.17 13.52
N PRO A 153 -12.09 10.97 14.14
CA PRO A 153 -13.08 9.97 13.75
C PRO A 153 -14.51 10.51 13.68
N ASP A 154 -14.94 11.28 14.68
CA ASP A 154 -16.29 11.88 14.71
C ASP A 154 -16.58 12.79 13.50
N VAL A 155 -15.57 13.46 12.95
CA VAL A 155 -15.73 14.24 11.73
C VAL A 155 -15.83 13.32 10.51
N LEU A 156 -14.98 12.29 10.42
CA LEU A 156 -15.06 11.34 9.30
C LEU A 156 -16.41 10.63 9.28
N ASP A 157 -16.88 10.13 10.42
CA ASP A 157 -18.17 9.47 10.54
C ASP A 157 -19.36 10.37 10.13
N SER A 158 -19.25 11.69 10.38
CA SER A 158 -20.28 12.65 10.00
C SER A 158 -20.26 13.05 8.52
N VAL A 159 -19.10 12.97 7.87
CA VAL A 159 -18.90 13.48 6.49
C VAL A 159 -18.98 12.36 5.46
N LEU A 160 -18.37 11.21 5.73
CA LEU A 160 -18.23 10.13 4.76
C LEU A 160 -19.57 9.41 4.53
N GLN A 161 -19.91 9.20 3.27
CA GLN A 161 -21.15 8.54 2.84
C GLN A 161 -20.85 7.51 1.74
N GLY A 162 -21.78 6.56 1.55
CA GLY A 162 -21.67 5.55 0.50
C GLY A 162 -20.34 4.81 0.51
N GLU A 163 -19.71 4.68 -0.66
CA GLU A 163 -18.42 4.00 -0.85
C GLU A 163 -17.31 4.54 0.05
N GLU A 164 -17.23 5.86 0.29
CA GLU A 164 -16.17 6.43 1.13
C GLU A 164 -16.26 5.94 2.58
N ARG A 165 -17.48 5.76 3.08
CA ARG A 165 -17.74 5.23 4.42
C ARG A 165 -17.33 3.76 4.50
N ASP A 166 -17.59 2.99 3.46
CA ASP A 166 -17.23 1.57 3.39
C ASP A 166 -15.70 1.42 3.30
N LEU A 167 -15.04 2.20 2.45
CA LEU A 167 -13.58 2.28 2.38
C LEU A 167 -12.94 2.70 3.71
N TYR A 168 -13.55 3.66 4.41
CA TYR A 168 -13.10 4.04 5.76
C TYR A 168 -13.30 2.91 6.76
N ALA A 169 -14.47 2.26 6.74
CA ALA A 169 -14.78 1.17 7.64
C ALA A 169 -13.79 -0.01 7.50
N ASP A 170 -13.46 -0.37 6.27
CA ASP A 170 -12.52 -1.45 5.94
C ASP A 170 -11.09 -1.15 6.41
N HIS A 171 -10.70 0.12 6.38
CA HIS A 171 -9.31 0.52 6.61
C HIS A 171 -9.05 1.21 7.94
N ARG A 172 -10.08 1.54 8.75
CA ARG A 172 -9.92 2.28 10.02
C ARG A 172 -8.97 1.60 11.01
N ALA A 173 -8.87 0.26 10.94
CA ALA A 173 -7.97 -0.54 11.78
C ALA A 173 -6.64 -0.87 11.09
N ALA A 174 -6.43 -0.46 9.83
CA ALA A 174 -5.19 -0.69 9.10
C ALA A 174 -4.09 0.23 9.64
N VAL A 175 -3.03 -0.36 10.19
CA VAL A 175 -2.04 0.36 11.03
C VAL A 175 -1.31 1.48 10.29
N ALA A 176 -1.09 1.35 8.97
CA ALA A 176 -0.40 2.35 8.16
C ALA A 176 -1.35 3.38 7.53
N ALA A 177 -2.66 3.14 7.56
CA ALA A 177 -3.64 4.07 7.01
C ALA A 177 -3.85 5.26 7.94
N ARG A 178 -3.76 6.47 7.37
CA ARG A 178 -4.11 7.74 8.00
C ARG A 178 -5.29 8.29 7.23
N HIS A 179 -6.39 8.50 7.93
CA HIS A 179 -7.64 8.95 7.35
C HIS A 179 -7.80 10.45 7.57
N ILE A 180 -8.03 11.17 6.47
CA ILE A 180 -8.15 12.62 6.48
C ILE A 180 -9.34 13.01 5.60
N VAL A 181 -10.09 14.03 6.02
CA VAL A 181 -11.05 14.70 5.15
C VAL A 181 -10.67 16.17 4.97
N LEU A 182 -10.71 16.61 3.71
CA LEU A 182 -10.64 18.01 3.31
C LEU A 182 -12.07 18.48 3.01
N SER A 183 -12.57 19.55 3.64
CA SER A 183 -13.95 20.03 3.44
C SER A 183 -13.97 21.52 3.08
N THR A 184 -14.73 21.88 2.05
CA THR A 184 -14.95 23.26 1.59
C THR A 184 -16.42 23.44 1.17
N GLY A 185 -17.17 24.26 1.89
CA GLY A 185 -18.61 24.40 1.63
C GLY A 185 -19.32 23.05 1.76
N SER A 186 -20.01 22.64 0.70
CA SER A 186 -20.67 21.33 0.59
C SER A 186 -19.80 20.23 -0.01
N GLU A 187 -18.58 20.54 -0.47
CA GLU A 187 -17.67 19.57 -1.08
C GLU A 187 -16.67 19.02 -0.06
N HIS A 188 -16.29 17.76 -0.24
CA HIS A 188 -15.19 17.17 0.51
C HIS A 188 -14.32 16.24 -0.35
N CYS A 189 -13.16 15.90 0.19
CA CYS A 189 -12.27 14.88 -0.33
C CYS A 189 -11.81 14.00 0.83
N TYR A 190 -12.17 12.73 0.78
CA TYR A 190 -11.62 11.70 1.66
C TYR A 190 -10.26 11.26 1.12
N VAL A 191 -9.25 11.34 1.97
CA VAL A 191 -7.87 11.01 1.67
C VAL A 191 -7.39 9.93 2.62
N VAL A 192 -6.82 8.86 2.06
CA VAL A 192 -6.00 7.93 2.82
C VAL A 192 -4.54 8.22 2.51
N ALA A 193 -3.74 8.43 3.54
CA ALA A 193 -2.30 8.64 3.43
C ALA A 193 -1.55 7.68 4.35
N ARG A 194 -0.25 7.53 4.15
CA ARG A 194 0.63 6.78 5.05
C ARG A 194 1.93 7.53 5.30
N LYS A 195 2.63 7.21 6.39
CA LYS A 195 4.02 7.66 6.56
C LYS A 195 4.91 6.93 5.56
N ASP A 196 5.93 7.63 5.07
CA ASP A 196 6.89 7.09 4.11
C ASP A 196 8.34 7.48 4.46
N THR A 197 9.25 6.59 4.12
CA THR A 197 10.70 6.73 4.29
C THR A 197 11.33 6.81 2.91
N ARG A 198 12.07 7.87 2.60
CA ARG A 198 12.82 7.96 1.34
C ARG A 198 14.27 8.28 1.60
N LYS A 199 15.16 7.54 0.94
CA LYS A 199 16.63 7.67 1.10
C LYS A 199 17.06 7.64 2.58
N GLY A 200 16.44 6.77 3.38
CA GLY A 200 16.69 6.65 4.81
C GLY A 200 16.02 7.71 5.71
N VAL A 201 15.28 8.66 5.15
CA VAL A 201 14.65 9.75 5.90
C VAL A 201 13.13 9.52 6.02
N ARG A 202 12.63 9.32 7.26
CA ARG A 202 11.20 9.12 7.57
C ARG A 202 10.45 10.45 7.78
N ALA A 203 10.57 11.35 6.81
CA ALA A 203 9.96 12.68 6.85
C ALA A 203 8.89 12.90 5.75
N PHE A 204 8.46 11.83 5.10
CA PHE A 204 7.50 11.91 3.99
C PHE A 204 6.16 11.27 4.39
N ALA A 205 5.12 11.66 3.67
CA ALA A 205 3.86 10.93 3.62
C ALA A 205 3.48 10.69 2.17
N SER A 206 2.85 9.57 1.86
CA SER A 206 2.38 9.22 0.52
C SER A 206 0.86 9.13 0.53
N VAL A 207 0.21 9.76 -0.43
CA VAL A 207 -1.25 9.64 -0.62
C VAL A 207 -1.55 8.31 -1.30
N LEU A 208 -2.40 7.51 -0.65
CA LEU A 208 -2.83 6.19 -1.11
C LEU A 208 -4.13 6.24 -1.93
N TYR A 209 -5.02 7.15 -1.55
CA TYR A 209 -6.34 7.31 -2.15
C TYR A 209 -6.87 8.73 -1.97
N ALA A 210 -7.70 9.18 -2.91
CA ALA A 210 -8.43 10.44 -2.85
C ALA A 210 -9.79 10.31 -3.55
N SER A 211 -10.89 10.61 -2.85
CA SER A 211 -12.23 10.51 -3.44
C SER A 211 -12.59 11.68 -4.38
N ASN A 212 -11.98 12.84 -4.16
CA ASN A 212 -12.11 14.02 -5.02
C ASN A 212 -10.71 14.54 -5.41
N PRO A 213 -10.13 14.04 -6.51
CA PRO A 213 -8.79 14.37 -6.96
C PRO A 213 -8.58 15.87 -7.22
N GLU A 214 -9.60 16.57 -7.73
CA GLU A 214 -9.57 18.01 -8.01
C GLU A 214 -9.37 18.82 -6.72
N LEU A 215 -10.14 18.50 -5.67
CA LEU A 215 -10.06 19.15 -4.38
C LEU A 215 -8.74 18.83 -3.69
N LEU A 216 -8.27 17.58 -3.76
CA LEU A 216 -6.93 17.21 -3.30
C LEU A 216 -5.86 18.05 -4.02
N ARG A 217 -5.89 18.13 -5.35
CA ARG A 217 -4.90 18.86 -6.15
C ARG A 217 -4.86 20.35 -5.78
N ARG A 218 -6.02 20.95 -5.54
CA ARG A 218 -6.17 22.36 -5.12
C ARG A 218 -5.65 22.61 -3.71
N TYR A 219 -5.90 21.69 -2.77
CA TYR A 219 -5.60 21.87 -1.35
C TYR A 219 -4.46 20.98 -0.83
N ALA A 220 -3.66 20.37 -1.70
CA ALA A 220 -2.54 19.50 -1.29
C ALA A 220 -1.55 20.16 -0.32
N PRO A 221 -1.22 21.46 -0.44
CA PRO A 221 -0.40 22.12 0.58
C PRO A 221 -1.01 22.12 1.98
N ARG A 222 -2.36 22.16 2.09
CA ARG A 222 -3.09 22.09 3.37
C ARG A 222 -3.03 20.70 3.97
N LEU A 223 -3.19 19.67 3.13
CA LEU A 223 -2.97 18.29 3.52
C LEU A 223 -1.53 18.11 4.03
N ALA A 224 -0.53 18.64 3.31
CA ALA A 224 0.87 18.54 3.72
C ALA A 224 1.14 19.20 5.07
N SER A 225 0.62 20.40 5.33
CA SER A 225 0.73 21.06 6.64
C SER A 225 0.03 20.27 7.76
N HIS A 226 -1.10 19.63 7.46
CA HIS A 226 -1.80 18.77 8.42
C HIS A 226 -0.97 17.52 8.75
N LEU A 227 -0.45 16.83 7.74
CA LEU A 227 0.40 15.64 7.91
C LEU A 227 1.74 15.97 8.59
N LEU A 228 2.27 17.18 8.42
CA LEU A 228 3.41 17.66 9.21
C LEU A 228 3.05 17.73 10.70
N ARG A 229 1.94 18.38 11.05
CA ARG A 229 1.56 18.58 12.47
C ARG A 229 1.18 17.28 13.17
N GLN A 230 0.45 16.41 12.49
CA GLN A 230 -0.07 15.17 13.08
C GLN A 230 0.93 14.01 13.03
N HIS A 231 1.79 13.97 12.01
CA HIS A 231 2.64 12.80 11.74
C HIS A 231 4.10 13.14 11.46
N GLY A 232 4.52 14.41 11.58
CA GLY A 232 5.90 14.84 11.33
C GLY A 232 6.34 14.70 9.87
N ALA A 233 5.43 14.71 8.90
CA ALA A 233 5.75 14.61 7.48
C ALA A 233 6.05 15.99 6.88
N ALA A 234 7.33 16.30 6.65
CA ALA A 234 7.77 17.57 6.08
C ALA A 234 7.37 17.74 4.60
N ALA A 235 7.10 16.65 3.89
CA ALA A 235 6.59 16.69 2.53
C ALA A 235 5.61 15.56 2.25
N THR A 236 4.62 15.83 1.41
CA THR A 236 3.62 14.86 0.94
C THR A 236 3.89 14.51 -0.51
N LEU A 237 3.83 13.22 -0.82
CA LEU A 237 4.04 12.65 -2.13
C LEU A 237 2.67 12.31 -2.70
N VAL A 238 2.39 12.89 -3.86
CA VAL A 238 1.10 12.77 -4.53
C VAL A 238 1.36 12.29 -5.94
N GLU A 239 0.94 11.07 -6.24
CA GLU A 239 0.99 10.54 -7.59
C GLU A 239 -0.11 11.15 -8.44
N HIS A 240 0.22 11.53 -9.68
CA HIS A 240 -0.69 12.27 -10.56
C HIS A 240 -1.93 11.46 -10.87
N ARG A 241 -1.80 10.14 -10.94
CA ARG A 241 -2.90 9.19 -11.11
C ARG A 241 -3.93 9.25 -9.98
N VAL A 242 -3.49 9.54 -8.75
CA VAL A 242 -4.37 9.66 -7.57
C VAL A 242 -4.98 11.07 -7.46
N ALA A 243 -4.27 12.11 -7.89
CA ALA A 243 -4.73 13.50 -7.80
C ALA A 243 -5.24 14.10 -9.13
N GLY A 244 -5.40 13.28 -10.17
CA GLY A 244 -5.78 13.74 -11.51
C GLY A 244 -4.80 14.74 -12.13
N GLY A 245 -3.53 14.77 -11.69
CA GLY A 245 -2.49 15.68 -12.17
C GLY A 245 -1.58 16.25 -11.08
N ALA A 246 -0.75 17.23 -11.43
CA ALA A 246 0.21 17.85 -10.52
C ALA A 246 -0.49 18.83 -9.55
N PRO A 247 -0.33 18.70 -8.22
CA PRO A 247 -0.76 19.73 -7.28
C PRO A 247 -0.03 21.06 -7.48
N ALA A 248 -0.73 22.17 -7.22
CA ALA A 248 -0.16 23.50 -7.36
C ALA A 248 1.02 23.74 -6.41
N GLY A 249 2.08 24.39 -6.90
CA GLY A 249 3.30 24.66 -6.13
C GLY A 249 4.13 23.42 -5.77
N SER A 250 3.82 22.27 -6.37
CA SER A 250 4.58 21.02 -6.16
C SER A 250 5.82 20.95 -7.06
N ARG A 251 6.75 20.06 -6.69
CA ARG A 251 7.93 19.73 -7.50
C ARG A 251 7.87 18.28 -7.94
N ARG A 252 7.99 18.03 -9.24
CA ARG A 252 8.03 16.66 -9.77
C ARG A 252 9.25 15.92 -9.22
N LEU A 253 9.06 14.70 -8.73
CA LEU A 253 10.17 13.83 -8.35
C LEU A 253 10.87 13.28 -9.59
N SER A 254 12.20 13.28 -9.56
CA SER A 254 13.02 12.72 -10.65
C SER A 254 13.06 11.19 -10.66
N ARG A 255 12.83 10.55 -9.52
CA ARG A 255 12.90 9.09 -9.34
C ARG A 255 11.72 8.59 -8.50
N PRO A 256 10.52 8.41 -9.09
CA PRO A 256 9.42 7.74 -8.43
C PRO A 256 9.73 6.26 -8.18
N ARG A 257 8.99 5.62 -7.26
CA ARG A 257 9.13 4.19 -6.99
C ARG A 257 8.27 3.41 -7.99
N PRO A 258 8.81 2.37 -8.65
CA PRO A 258 8.03 1.55 -9.59
C PRO A 258 6.86 0.90 -8.85
N LYS A 259 5.76 0.73 -9.59
CA LYS A 259 4.58 -0.03 -9.18
C LYS A 259 4.05 -0.73 -10.41
N MET A 260 3.56 -1.94 -10.23
CA MET A 260 3.28 -2.80 -11.36
C MET A 260 1.93 -3.50 -11.19
N LEU A 261 1.28 -3.76 -12.31
CA LEU A 261 0.00 -4.45 -12.41
C LEU A 261 0.14 -5.60 -13.39
N ARG A 262 -0.42 -6.75 -13.05
CA ARG A 262 -0.66 -7.84 -13.99
C ARG A 262 -2.15 -8.10 -13.98
N SER A 263 -2.82 -7.51 -14.96
CA SER A 263 -4.24 -7.67 -15.17
C SER A 263 -4.65 -7.35 -16.59
N ASP A 264 -5.65 -8.08 -17.10
CA ASP A 264 -6.31 -7.78 -18.37
C ASP A 264 -7.67 -7.08 -18.15
N ALA A 265 -8.24 -7.16 -16.94
CA ALA A 265 -9.55 -6.60 -16.60
C ALA A 265 -9.47 -5.22 -15.93
N LEU A 266 -8.37 -4.91 -15.23
CA LEU A 266 -8.23 -3.68 -14.46
C LEU A 266 -7.49 -2.59 -15.25
N ASP A 267 -8.15 -1.45 -15.46
CA ASP A 267 -7.53 -0.26 -16.03
C ASP A 267 -6.41 0.28 -15.11
N PRO A 268 -5.14 0.33 -15.57
CA PRO A 268 -4.02 0.90 -14.81
C PRO A 268 -4.29 2.30 -14.24
N ALA A 269 -5.07 3.13 -14.95
CA ALA A 269 -5.39 4.48 -14.51
C ALA A 269 -6.27 4.51 -13.25
N ARG A 270 -7.03 3.44 -12.98
CA ARG A 270 -8.00 3.34 -11.87
C ARG A 270 -7.46 2.67 -10.61
N VAL A 271 -6.23 2.15 -10.62
CA VAL A 271 -5.64 1.42 -9.48
C VAL A 271 -5.28 2.33 -8.30
N ASP A 272 -6.09 2.49 -7.27
CA ASP A 272 -5.56 3.10 -6.03
C ASP A 272 -4.68 2.12 -5.22
N TYR A 273 -4.24 2.54 -4.04
CA TYR A 273 -3.37 1.77 -3.15
C TYR A 273 -4.08 1.20 -1.92
N LEU A 274 -5.41 1.26 -1.88
CA LEU A 274 -6.19 0.60 -0.83
C LEU A 274 -6.12 -0.92 -0.96
N TYR A 275 -6.53 -1.62 0.09
CA TYR A 275 -6.56 -3.09 0.14
C TYR A 275 -5.22 -3.75 -0.21
N SER A 276 -4.12 -3.12 0.20
CA SER A 276 -2.76 -3.56 -0.12
C SER A 276 -1.87 -3.53 1.11
N GLU A 277 -0.67 -4.11 0.98
CA GLU A 277 0.38 -4.00 1.98
C GLU A 277 0.64 -2.55 2.39
N LEU A 278 0.37 -1.59 1.50
CA LEU A 278 0.65 -0.19 1.74
C LEU A 278 -0.23 0.41 2.84
N THR A 279 -1.41 -0.15 3.08
CA THR A 279 -2.31 0.24 4.18
C THR A 279 -1.99 -0.49 5.49
N CYS A 280 -1.29 -1.63 5.40
CA CYS A 280 -1.04 -2.52 6.53
C CYS A 280 0.32 -2.27 7.20
N LEU A 281 1.36 -1.90 6.44
CA LEU A 281 2.73 -1.75 6.96
C LEU A 281 3.40 -0.44 6.57
N GLU A 282 4.09 0.17 7.54
CA GLU A 282 5.02 1.28 7.32
C GLU A 282 6.46 0.77 7.41
N TRP A 283 7.21 0.82 6.31
CA TRP A 283 8.64 0.52 6.28
C TRP A 283 9.43 1.35 5.27
#